data_AF-A0A970SCS7-F1
#
_entry.id   AF-A0A970SCS7-F1
#
_cell.length_a   1.000
_cell.length_b   1.000
_cell.length_c   1.000
_cell.angle_alpha   90.00
_cell.angle_beta   90.00
_cell.angle_gamma   90.00
#
_symmetry.space_group_name_H-M   'P 1'
#
loop_
_entity.id
_entity.type
_entity.pdbx_description
1 polymer ?
#
loop_
_entity_poly.entity_id
_entity_poly.type
_entity_poly.pdbx_seq_one_letter_code
_entity_poly.pdbx_strand_id
1 'polypeptide(L)'
;MIDEITWNDLEMDKLFSRVNNCSSFIGEQVLYSTLHRLPANKAYTESLEERIQFFLEKDGERLDMQLLLSSLGKDSSSYFLPRFMSDLKGFEISGIWKYRVMQILLFSFTVLSVIFRDATFIMLASFIFTINLVIYSRQKHKYEIHLDALGNIAAIISVGKKIASSKAISYESKFNELKKDVDSLKKLSYKIISVKSKKNAVLSGDAFAIFYDYIVGGTLIDFTKYEQIIRRLKNKEEDFMDLYVKIGMIDTAIATGSFRKSLPHYSMPSLSNNKILQIQDIYHPLIDKPVFNSVLLDKNCIITGSNASGKSTFIKAVAINIILAQCLNTCMAKKMVMPYSTVITSMAVTDDLMAGESYYIREIKYLKRIIESLRDDRFVICIIDEILRGTNTEERIAASASILRYISKKNCLAIAATHDLELTSILGGLYANYHFRELMHEKDIIFDYKIYDGVTKTRNAIRLLKHVGFPDEIISEAENFRLNF
;
A
#
# COMPACT_ATOMS: atom_id res chain seq x y z
N MET A 1 -5.60 8.54 4.95
CA MET A 1 -4.77 7.31 5.08
C MET A 1 -5.67 6.23 5.64
N ILE A 2 -5.59 5.02 5.11
CA ILE A 2 -6.24 3.83 5.65
C ILE A 2 -5.37 3.34 6.80
N ASP A 3 -5.98 3.12 7.95
CA ASP A 3 -5.26 2.59 9.11
C ASP A 3 -5.16 1.07 9.08
N GLU A 4 -4.27 0.53 9.91
CA GLU A 4 -3.92 -0.89 9.94
C GLU A 4 -5.12 -1.80 10.25
N ILE A 5 -6.01 -1.37 11.14
CA ILE A 5 -7.21 -2.15 11.48
C ILE A 5 -8.13 -2.24 10.25
N THR A 6 -8.37 -1.12 9.56
CA THR A 6 -9.20 -1.13 8.34
C THR A 6 -8.55 -1.94 7.23
N TRP A 7 -7.22 -1.87 7.11
CA TRP A 7 -6.44 -2.67 6.17
C TRP A 7 -6.62 -4.18 6.41
N ASN A 8 -6.53 -4.60 7.68
CA ASN A 8 -6.66 -5.99 8.09
C ASN A 8 -8.10 -6.52 7.97
N ASP A 9 -9.10 -5.76 8.43
CA ASP A 9 -10.53 -6.12 8.35
C ASP A 9 -10.96 -6.45 6.91
N LEU A 10 -10.43 -5.68 5.95
CA LEU A 10 -10.72 -5.78 4.53
C LEU A 10 -9.79 -6.76 3.77
N GLU A 11 -8.86 -7.42 4.46
CA GLU A 11 -7.89 -8.34 3.88
C GLU A 11 -7.10 -7.71 2.72
N MET A 12 -6.70 -6.45 2.89
CA MET A 12 -6.10 -5.63 1.84
C MET A 12 -4.75 -6.19 1.34
N ASP A 13 -4.05 -7.01 2.12
CA ASP A 13 -2.85 -7.72 1.65
C ASP A 13 -3.14 -8.73 0.53
N LYS A 14 -4.26 -9.46 0.63
CA LYS A 14 -4.71 -10.37 -0.42
C LYS A 14 -5.16 -9.59 -1.65
N LEU A 15 -5.82 -8.45 -1.44
CA LEU A 15 -6.20 -7.55 -2.52
C LEU A 15 -4.98 -6.96 -3.22
N PHE A 16 -4.00 -6.46 -2.46
CA PHE A 16 -2.74 -5.96 -2.98
C PHE A 16 -2.04 -7.03 -3.82
N SER A 17 -1.96 -8.26 -3.31
CA SER A 17 -1.40 -9.40 -4.05
C SER A 17 -2.13 -9.69 -5.36
N ARG A 18 -3.45 -9.48 -5.42
CA ARG A 18 -4.24 -9.63 -6.66
C ARG A 18 -4.01 -8.49 -7.66
N VAL A 19 -3.85 -7.26 -7.18
CA VAL A 19 -3.66 -6.07 -8.04
C VAL A 19 -2.19 -5.95 -8.48
N ASN A 20 -1.26 -6.37 -7.65
CA ASN A 20 0.18 -6.22 -7.87
C ASN A 20 0.68 -7.14 -8.98
N ASN A 21 0.77 -6.59 -10.18
CA ASN A 21 1.51 -7.13 -11.31
C ASN A 21 2.66 -6.20 -11.72
N CYS A 22 3.21 -5.44 -10.76
CA CYS A 22 4.30 -4.50 -11.02
C CYS A 22 5.58 -5.24 -11.43
N SER A 23 6.36 -4.66 -12.33
CA SER A 23 7.61 -5.25 -12.81
C SER A 23 8.83 -4.89 -11.93
N SER A 24 8.71 -3.86 -11.09
CA SER A 24 9.79 -3.33 -10.26
C SER A 24 9.38 -3.19 -8.79
N PHE A 25 10.35 -3.25 -7.87
CA PHE A 25 10.10 -2.99 -6.44
C PHE A 25 9.51 -1.59 -6.16
N ILE A 26 9.83 -0.61 -7.01
CA ILE A 26 9.34 0.78 -6.91
C ILE A 26 7.87 0.84 -7.24
N GLY A 27 7.46 0.13 -8.29
CA GLY A 27 6.06 -0.06 -8.64
C GLY A 27 5.28 -0.64 -7.46
N GLU A 28 5.80 -1.71 -6.84
CA GLU A 28 5.15 -2.33 -5.68
C GLU A 28 4.99 -1.36 -4.51
N GLN A 29 6.05 -0.61 -4.17
CA GLN A 29 5.99 0.36 -3.08
C GLN A 29 5.05 1.53 -3.36
N VAL A 30 5.05 2.04 -4.59
CA VAL A 30 4.16 3.15 -4.98
C VAL A 30 2.71 2.67 -5.03
N LEU A 31 2.43 1.47 -5.56
CA LEU A 31 1.10 0.87 -5.53
C LEU A 31 0.63 0.66 -4.08
N TYR A 32 1.47 0.07 -3.23
CA TYR A 32 1.16 -0.16 -1.81
C TYR A 32 0.87 1.16 -1.08
N SER A 33 1.72 2.18 -1.28
CA SER A 33 1.53 3.52 -0.73
C SER A 33 0.25 4.19 -1.25
N THR A 34 -0.06 4.01 -2.54
CA THR A 34 -1.29 4.52 -3.17
C THR A 34 -2.54 3.93 -2.52
N LEU A 35 -2.57 2.62 -2.27
CA LEU A 35 -3.69 1.97 -1.59
C LEU A 35 -3.86 2.43 -0.13
N HIS A 36 -2.77 2.79 0.56
CA HIS A 36 -2.84 3.35 1.92
C HIS A 36 -3.25 4.82 1.95
N ARG A 37 -2.95 5.57 0.90
CA ARG A 37 -3.16 7.02 0.83
C ARG A 37 -4.26 7.34 -0.17
N LEU A 38 -5.51 7.32 0.30
CA LEU A 38 -6.67 7.80 -0.45
C LEU A 38 -6.36 9.19 -1.07
N PRO A 39 -6.18 9.30 -2.40
CA PRO A 39 -5.82 10.54 -3.05
C PRO A 39 -7.00 11.51 -2.98
N ALA A 40 -6.77 12.72 -2.50
CA ALA A 40 -7.81 13.73 -2.33
C ALA A 40 -7.98 14.65 -3.57
N ASN A 41 -7.34 14.34 -4.70
CA ASN A 41 -7.30 15.25 -5.85
C ASN A 41 -7.69 14.57 -7.16
N LYS A 42 -8.66 15.18 -7.85
CA LYS A 42 -9.10 14.82 -9.20
C LYS A 42 -7.95 14.80 -10.21
N ALA A 43 -6.96 15.70 -10.06
CA ALA A 43 -5.80 15.74 -10.94
C ALA A 43 -4.96 14.45 -10.89
N TYR A 44 -4.90 13.79 -9.72
CA TYR A 44 -4.21 12.51 -9.59
C TYR A 44 -4.94 11.40 -10.35
N THR A 45 -6.26 11.28 -10.16
CA THR A 45 -7.06 10.22 -10.81
C THR A 45 -7.12 10.41 -12.32
N GLU A 46 -7.21 11.66 -12.80
CA GLU A 46 -7.13 11.98 -14.23
C GLU A 46 -5.76 11.62 -14.81
N SER A 47 -4.66 12.01 -14.17
CA SER A 47 -3.31 11.67 -14.64
C SER A 47 -3.05 10.15 -14.64
N LEU A 48 -3.53 9.44 -13.61
CA LEU A 48 -3.42 7.98 -13.55
C LEU A 48 -4.23 7.33 -14.68
N GLU A 49 -5.46 7.79 -14.92
CA GLU A 49 -6.31 7.26 -15.97
C GLU A 49 -5.69 7.42 -17.35
N GLU A 50 -5.13 8.60 -17.66
CA GLU A 50 -4.46 8.85 -18.93
C GLU A 50 -3.29 7.89 -19.19
N ARG A 51 -2.54 7.53 -18.14
CA ARG A 51 -1.45 6.53 -18.22
C ARG A 51 -1.99 5.13 -18.41
N ILE A 52 -3.04 4.75 -17.68
CA ILE A 52 -3.66 3.43 -17.82
C ILE A 52 -4.16 3.26 -19.25
N GLN A 53 -4.91 4.22 -19.79
CA GLN A 53 -5.41 4.15 -21.17
C GLN A 53 -4.27 4.07 -22.18
N PHE A 54 -3.22 4.88 -22.01
CA PHE A 54 -2.04 4.82 -22.86
C PHE A 54 -1.43 3.42 -22.95
N PHE A 55 -1.27 2.72 -21.82
CA PHE A 55 -0.71 1.36 -21.81
C PHE A 55 -1.72 0.28 -22.19
N LEU A 56 -3.03 0.53 -22.09
CA LEU A 56 -4.06 -0.39 -22.57
C LEU A 56 -4.22 -0.36 -24.10
N GLU A 57 -4.01 0.79 -24.74
CA GLU A 57 -4.10 0.96 -26.19
C GLU A 57 -2.82 0.52 -26.92
N LYS A 58 -1.66 0.63 -26.26
CA LYS A 58 -0.35 0.44 -26.89
C LYS A 58 0.41 -0.74 -26.31
N ASP A 59 0.06 -1.95 -26.75
CA ASP A 59 0.65 -3.19 -26.24
C ASP A 59 2.18 -3.26 -26.39
N GLY A 60 2.74 -2.84 -27.54
CA GLY A 60 4.19 -2.83 -27.77
C GLY A 60 4.94 -1.89 -26.82
N GLU A 61 4.46 -0.66 -26.67
CA GLU A 61 5.07 0.32 -25.76
C GLU A 61 4.95 -0.11 -24.29
N ARG A 62 3.85 -0.81 -23.93
CA ARG A 62 3.68 -1.40 -22.59
C ARG A 62 4.74 -2.47 -22.33
N LEU A 63 4.98 -3.40 -23.26
CA LEU A 63 5.99 -4.45 -23.10
C LEU A 63 7.40 -3.88 -22.97
N ASP A 64 7.76 -2.92 -23.82
CA ASP A 64 9.06 -2.24 -23.75
C ASP A 64 9.24 -1.52 -22.41
N MET A 65 8.19 -0.88 -21.90
CA MET A 65 8.21 -0.24 -20.58
C MET A 65 8.40 -1.28 -19.45
N GLN A 66 7.68 -2.40 -19.48
CA GLN A 66 7.82 -3.48 -18.50
C GLN A 66 9.23 -4.07 -18.51
N LEU A 67 9.83 -4.27 -19.69
CA LEU A 67 11.22 -4.72 -19.82
C LEU A 67 12.20 -3.74 -19.16
N LEU A 68 12.04 -2.44 -19.41
CA LEU A 68 12.86 -1.42 -18.74
C LEU A 68 12.69 -1.43 -17.22
N LEU A 69 11.45 -1.51 -16.73
CA LEU A 69 11.14 -1.54 -15.30
C LEU A 69 11.66 -2.81 -14.63
N SER A 70 11.56 -3.96 -15.29
CA SER A 70 12.04 -5.26 -14.77
C SER A 70 13.54 -5.27 -14.48
N SER A 71 14.32 -4.41 -15.16
CA SER A 71 15.75 -4.26 -14.91
C SER A 71 16.10 -3.69 -13.54
N LEU A 72 15.12 -3.10 -12.82
CA LEU A 72 15.27 -2.67 -11.43
C LEU A 72 15.17 -3.83 -10.43
N GLY A 73 14.60 -4.96 -10.84
CA GLY A 73 14.43 -6.14 -10.00
C GLY A 73 13.47 -5.95 -8.81
N LYS A 74 13.48 -6.95 -7.92
CA LYS A 74 12.66 -7.01 -6.70
C LYS A 74 13.45 -7.52 -5.48
N ASP A 75 14.73 -7.18 -5.40
CA ASP A 75 15.57 -7.59 -4.27
C ASP A 75 15.06 -7.00 -2.95
N SER A 76 15.05 -7.80 -1.89
CA SER A 76 14.55 -7.41 -0.56
C SER A 76 15.31 -6.19 0.01
N SER A 77 16.60 -6.05 -0.29
CA SER A 77 17.42 -4.91 0.11
C SER A 77 16.99 -3.60 -0.53
N SER A 78 16.34 -3.64 -1.70
CA SER A 78 15.88 -2.45 -2.43
C SER A 78 14.70 -1.76 -1.75
N TYR A 79 13.91 -2.48 -0.95
CA TYR A 79 12.74 -1.92 -0.26
C TYR A 79 13.13 -0.92 0.85
N PHE A 80 14.38 -0.93 1.32
CA PHE A 80 14.87 0.02 2.32
C PHE A 80 15.21 1.40 1.75
N LEU A 81 15.09 1.60 0.42
CA LEU A 81 15.57 2.81 -0.23
C LEU A 81 14.87 4.11 0.24
N PRO A 82 13.53 4.18 0.39
CA PRO A 82 12.90 5.39 0.93
C PRO A 82 13.37 5.72 2.35
N ARG A 83 13.58 4.69 3.19
CA ARG A 83 14.12 4.86 4.54
C ARG A 83 15.56 5.38 4.50
N PHE A 84 16.38 4.84 3.60
CA PHE A 84 17.74 5.34 3.37
C PHE A 84 17.75 6.81 2.95
N MET A 85 16.84 7.22 2.06
CA MET A 85 16.69 8.62 1.63
C MET A 85 16.25 9.53 2.79
N SER A 86 15.34 9.08 3.66
CA SER A 86 14.85 9.89 4.79
C SER A 86 15.89 10.11 5.90
N ASP A 87 16.89 9.24 6.02
CA ASP A 87 17.92 9.30 7.08
C ASP A 87 19.35 9.41 6.51
N LEU A 88 19.53 10.23 5.46
CA LEU A 88 20.85 10.44 4.85
C LEU A 88 21.89 10.99 5.85
N LYS A 89 21.47 11.69 6.90
CA LYS A 89 22.36 12.21 7.95
C LYS A 89 23.00 11.08 8.77
N GLY A 90 22.27 10.02 9.08
CA GLY A 90 22.80 8.85 9.80
C GLY A 90 23.89 8.10 9.04
N PHE A 91 23.94 8.28 7.71
CA PHE A 91 24.90 7.62 6.81
C PHE A 91 26.11 8.50 6.44
N GLU A 92 26.23 9.72 6.97
CA GLU A 92 27.42 10.57 6.81
C GLU A 92 28.63 9.96 7.55
N ILE A 93 29.83 10.07 6.97
CA ILE A 93 31.04 9.55 7.62
C ILE A 93 31.48 10.54 8.70
N SER A 94 31.45 10.11 9.96
CA SER A 94 31.91 10.93 11.08
C SER A 94 33.40 11.26 10.95
N GLY A 95 33.74 12.54 11.17
CA GLY A 95 35.13 12.99 11.14
C GLY A 95 35.78 12.98 9.75
N ILE A 96 35.03 13.32 8.68
CA ILE A 96 35.57 13.36 7.30
C ILE A 96 36.90 14.13 7.15
N TRP A 97 37.09 15.16 7.98
CA TRP A 97 38.29 15.98 7.99
C TRP A 97 39.56 15.15 8.27
N LYS A 98 39.45 14.09 9.08
CA LYS A 98 40.57 13.18 9.39
C LYS A 98 41.09 12.49 8.13
N TYR A 99 40.20 11.97 7.28
CA TYR A 99 40.60 11.33 6.02
C TYR A 99 41.20 12.34 5.03
N ARG A 100 40.68 13.58 5.01
CA ARG A 100 41.26 14.65 4.17
C ARG A 100 42.67 15.05 4.63
N VAL A 101 42.90 15.12 5.93
CA VAL A 101 44.24 15.37 6.49
C VAL A 101 45.19 14.24 6.12
N MET A 102 44.77 12.97 6.27
CA MET A 102 45.59 11.82 5.85
C MET A 102 45.91 11.81 4.36
N GLN A 103 44.97 12.25 3.51
CA GLN A 103 45.18 12.42 2.07
C GLN A 103 46.21 13.51 1.75
N ILE A 104 46.09 14.66 2.39
CA ILE A 104 47.00 15.79 2.19
C ILE A 104 48.41 15.40 2.64
N LEU A 105 48.54 14.73 3.79
CA LEU A 105 49.84 14.25 4.28
C LEU A 105 50.46 13.21 3.34
N LEU A 106 49.68 12.21 2.89
CA LEU A 106 50.16 11.23 1.93
C LEU A 106 50.64 11.91 0.64
N PHE A 107 49.86 12.84 0.10
CA PHE A 107 50.21 13.59 -1.11
C PHE A 107 51.45 14.47 -0.90
N SER A 108 51.53 15.23 0.20
CA SER A 108 52.66 16.12 0.48
C SER A 108 53.96 15.35 0.62
N PHE A 109 53.98 14.25 1.37
CA PHE A 109 55.19 13.45 1.55
C PHE A 109 55.59 12.70 0.27
N THR A 110 54.63 12.31 -0.57
CA THR A 110 54.92 11.73 -1.89
C THR A 110 55.50 12.76 -2.85
N VAL A 111 55.06 14.02 -2.80
CA VAL A 111 55.64 15.10 -3.62
C VAL A 111 57.02 15.50 -3.12
N LEU A 112 57.19 15.64 -1.81
CA LEU A 112 58.47 15.98 -1.18
C LEU A 112 59.54 14.92 -1.47
N SER A 113 59.19 13.63 -1.46
CA SER A 113 60.13 12.56 -1.79
C SER A 113 60.63 12.66 -3.24
N VAL A 114 59.78 13.04 -4.19
CA VAL A 114 60.16 13.23 -5.61
C VAL A 114 61.05 14.46 -5.78
N ILE A 115 60.74 15.57 -5.10
CA ILE A 115 61.49 16.84 -5.21
C ILE A 115 62.87 16.73 -4.57
N PHE A 116 62.93 16.26 -3.32
CA PHE A 116 64.18 16.23 -2.54
C PHE A 116 64.99 14.94 -2.73
N ARG A 117 64.40 13.90 -3.34
CA ARG A 117 65.01 12.57 -3.54
C ARG A 117 65.55 11.95 -2.24
N ASP A 118 64.92 12.26 -1.11
CA ASP A 118 65.30 11.77 0.22
C ASP A 118 64.47 10.55 0.61
N ALA A 119 65.16 9.50 1.09
CA ALA A 119 64.57 8.25 1.56
C ALA A 119 63.68 8.44 2.80
N THR A 120 63.90 9.46 3.62
CA THR A 120 63.09 9.75 4.82
C THR A 120 61.64 10.05 4.46
N PHE A 121 61.40 10.87 3.42
CA PHE A 121 60.05 11.19 2.95
C PHE A 121 59.34 9.99 2.32
N ILE A 122 60.08 9.10 1.66
CA ILE A 122 59.53 7.82 1.14
C ILE A 122 59.05 6.94 2.30
N MET A 123 59.85 6.83 3.37
CA MET A 123 59.49 6.05 4.55
C MET A 123 58.24 6.62 5.25
N LEU A 124 58.16 7.95 5.39
CA LEU A 124 56.98 8.62 5.97
C LEU A 124 55.73 8.43 5.10
N ALA A 125 55.83 8.55 3.78
CA ALA A 125 54.72 8.30 2.87
C ALA A 125 54.24 6.84 2.94
N SER A 126 55.17 5.88 3.00
CA SER A 126 54.87 4.44 3.15
C SER A 126 54.18 4.13 4.49
N PHE A 127 54.63 4.76 5.58
CA PHE A 127 54.01 4.63 6.89
C PHE A 127 52.57 5.14 6.90
N ILE A 128 52.33 6.33 6.34
CA ILE A 128 50.98 6.91 6.20
C ILE A 128 50.09 6.03 5.32
N PHE A 129 50.63 5.54 4.20
CA PHE A 129 49.89 4.64 3.31
C PHE A 129 49.47 3.35 4.03
N THR A 130 50.35 2.79 4.87
CA THR A 130 50.04 1.59 5.68
C THR A 130 48.94 1.87 6.70
N ILE A 131 49.00 3.03 7.39
CA ILE A 131 47.92 3.45 8.30
C ILE A 131 46.60 3.58 7.53
N ASN A 132 46.62 4.22 6.35
CA ASN A 132 45.44 4.38 5.51
C ASN A 132 44.85 3.03 5.07
N LEU A 133 45.70 2.06 4.72
CA LEU A 133 45.26 0.70 4.39
C LEU A 133 44.54 0.03 5.57
N VAL A 134 45.06 0.17 6.79
CA VAL A 134 44.41 -0.36 7.99
C VAL A 134 43.05 0.31 8.24
N ILE A 135 42.98 1.64 8.09
CA ILE A 135 41.73 2.39 8.21
C ILE A 135 40.72 1.91 7.16
N TYR A 136 41.15 1.80 5.91
CA TYR A 136 40.33 1.32 4.80
C TYR A 136 39.81 -0.10 5.08
N SER A 137 40.69 -1.04 5.43
CA SER A 137 40.31 -2.43 5.71
C SER A 137 39.31 -2.56 6.86
N ARG A 138 39.40 -1.70 7.90
CA ARG A 138 38.46 -1.73 9.03
C ARG A 138 37.11 -1.13 8.69
N GLN A 139 37.06 -0.11 7.84
CA GLN A 139 35.83 0.64 7.56
C GLN A 139 35.11 0.22 6.28
N LYS A 140 35.78 -0.52 5.38
CA LYS A 140 35.26 -0.95 4.08
C LYS A 140 33.89 -1.62 4.20
N HIS A 141 33.71 -2.55 5.14
CA HIS A 141 32.43 -3.27 5.31
C HIS A 141 31.24 -2.36 5.61
N LYS A 142 31.41 -1.34 6.46
CA LYS A 142 30.33 -0.39 6.78
C LYS A 142 29.92 0.40 5.54
N TYR A 143 30.88 0.79 4.73
CA TYR A 143 30.67 1.52 3.49
C TYR A 143 30.03 0.67 2.38
N GLU A 144 30.46 -0.57 2.23
CA GLU A 144 29.97 -1.47 1.17
C GLU A 144 28.49 -1.81 1.27
N ILE A 145 27.93 -1.86 2.48
CA ILE A 145 26.49 -2.07 2.72
C ILE A 145 25.67 -0.91 2.12
N HIS A 146 26.17 0.32 2.16
CA HIS A 146 25.48 1.49 1.62
C HIS A 146 25.65 1.65 0.10
N LEU A 147 26.68 1.02 -0.49
CA LEU A 147 26.91 1.08 -1.93
C LEU A 147 25.80 0.40 -2.75
N ASP A 148 25.12 -0.59 -2.18
CA ASP A 148 24.04 -1.28 -2.88
C ASP A 148 22.80 -0.39 -3.00
N ALA A 149 22.45 0.34 -1.93
CA ALA A 149 21.39 1.37 -1.96
C ALA A 149 21.69 2.49 -2.96
N LEU A 150 22.93 3.01 -2.96
CA LEU A 150 23.37 3.96 -3.99
C LEU A 150 23.26 3.36 -5.40
N GLY A 151 23.63 2.08 -5.55
CA GLY A 151 23.47 1.34 -6.79
C GLY A 151 22.03 1.33 -7.31
N ASN A 152 21.05 1.14 -6.43
CA ASN A 152 19.63 1.21 -6.77
C ASN A 152 19.22 2.62 -7.20
N ILE A 153 19.68 3.67 -6.51
CA ILE A 153 19.49 5.07 -6.93
C ILE A 153 20.00 5.29 -8.36
N ALA A 154 21.20 4.82 -8.66
CA ALA A 154 21.77 4.95 -10.00
C ALA A 154 21.00 4.16 -11.06
N ALA A 155 20.52 2.96 -10.72
CA ALA A 155 19.68 2.14 -11.60
C ALA A 155 18.38 2.86 -11.94
N ILE A 156 17.71 3.46 -10.95
CA ILE A 156 16.48 4.25 -11.11
C ILE A 156 16.69 5.42 -12.05
N ILE A 157 17.74 6.22 -11.82
CA ILE A 157 18.08 7.34 -12.69
C ILE A 157 18.40 6.85 -14.11
N SER A 158 19.07 5.71 -14.24
CA SER A 158 19.37 5.13 -15.54
C SER A 158 18.10 4.65 -16.27
N VAL A 159 17.14 4.05 -15.57
CA VAL A 159 15.85 3.63 -16.14
C VAL A 159 15.05 4.86 -16.55
N GLY A 160 14.91 5.86 -15.67
CA GLY A 160 14.28 7.14 -16.00
C GLY A 160 14.90 7.80 -17.23
N LYS A 161 16.22 7.76 -17.37
CA LYS A 161 16.93 8.25 -18.57
C LYS A 161 16.57 7.44 -19.82
N LYS A 162 16.57 6.11 -19.74
CA LYS A 162 16.19 5.25 -20.87
C LYS A 162 14.77 5.55 -21.32
N ILE A 163 13.83 5.68 -20.38
CA ILE A 163 12.43 6.06 -20.66
C ILE A 163 12.36 7.44 -21.33
N ALA A 164 12.99 8.46 -20.75
CA ALA A 164 12.93 9.84 -21.26
C ALA A 164 13.61 10.02 -22.64
N SER A 165 14.58 9.17 -22.98
CA SER A 165 15.31 9.23 -24.26
C SER A 165 14.82 8.24 -25.32
N SER A 166 13.91 7.33 -24.96
CA SER A 166 13.46 6.28 -25.88
C SER A 166 12.64 6.89 -27.02
N LYS A 167 13.01 6.55 -28.25
CA LYS A 167 12.19 6.86 -29.44
C LYS A 167 11.07 5.83 -29.68
N ALA A 168 11.25 4.62 -29.14
CA ALA A 168 10.28 3.53 -29.26
C ALA A 168 9.09 3.72 -28.32
N ILE A 169 9.30 4.42 -27.19
CA ILE A 169 8.28 4.69 -26.19
C ILE A 169 7.88 6.16 -26.29
N SER A 170 6.69 6.42 -26.80
CA SER A 170 6.11 7.76 -26.95
C SER A 170 5.66 8.39 -25.62
N TYR A 171 5.85 7.69 -24.51
CA TYR A 171 5.45 8.12 -23.17
C TYR A 171 5.93 9.53 -22.83
N GLU A 172 7.23 9.80 -22.95
CA GLU A 172 7.79 11.11 -22.58
C GLU A 172 7.32 12.22 -23.54
N SER A 173 7.01 11.89 -24.79
CA SER A 173 6.43 12.86 -25.73
C SER A 173 5.01 13.29 -25.33
N LYS A 174 4.27 12.44 -24.61
CA LYS A 174 2.91 12.71 -24.13
C LYS A 174 2.90 13.37 -22.75
N PHE A 175 3.70 12.87 -21.80
CA PHE A 175 3.64 13.30 -20.40
C PHE A 175 4.74 14.29 -19.99
N ASN A 176 5.89 14.32 -20.69
CA ASN A 176 7.02 15.26 -20.49
C ASN A 176 7.35 15.55 -19.01
N GLU A 177 7.47 14.51 -18.19
CA GLU A 177 7.55 14.63 -16.74
C GLU A 177 8.86 14.11 -16.13
N LEU A 178 9.61 13.26 -16.85
CA LEU A 178 10.82 12.61 -16.33
C LEU A 178 12.08 13.38 -16.70
N LYS A 179 12.10 14.03 -17.87
CA LYS A 179 13.30 14.64 -18.45
C LYS A 179 13.97 15.64 -17.51
N LYS A 180 13.17 16.50 -16.84
CA LYS A 180 13.67 17.52 -15.91
C LYS A 180 14.44 16.89 -14.75
N ASP A 181 13.88 15.88 -14.11
CA ASP A 181 14.47 15.26 -12.92
C ASP A 181 15.68 14.39 -13.29
N VAL A 182 15.58 13.66 -14.41
CA VAL A 182 16.70 12.90 -14.96
C VAL A 182 17.90 13.82 -15.26
N ASP A 183 17.65 14.99 -15.89
CA ASP A 183 18.70 15.93 -16.23
C ASP A 183 19.35 16.55 -14.99
N SER A 184 18.59 16.76 -13.91
CA SER A 184 19.13 17.25 -12.65
C SER A 184 20.01 16.19 -11.94
N LEU A 185 19.67 14.90 -12.09
CA LEU A 185 20.30 13.78 -11.39
C LEU A 185 21.42 13.07 -12.18
N LYS A 186 21.53 13.28 -13.50
CA LYS A 186 22.50 12.55 -14.36
C LYS A 186 23.94 12.59 -13.86
N LYS A 187 24.40 13.75 -13.40
CA LYS A 187 25.78 13.93 -12.89
C LYS A 187 26.02 13.12 -11.61
N LEU A 188 24.99 12.94 -10.79
CA LEU A 188 25.05 12.13 -9.57
C LEU A 188 25.10 10.65 -9.92
N SER A 189 24.24 10.19 -10.84
CA SER A 189 24.22 8.81 -11.33
C SER A 189 25.59 8.35 -11.86
N TYR A 190 26.25 9.14 -12.73
CA TYR A 190 27.59 8.79 -13.24
C TYR A 190 28.64 8.62 -12.12
N LYS A 191 28.57 9.46 -11.07
CA LYS A 191 29.48 9.34 -9.93
C LYS A 191 29.22 8.06 -9.13
N ILE A 192 27.96 7.71 -8.91
CA ILE A 192 27.59 6.49 -8.21
C ILE A 192 28.02 5.25 -9.01
N ILE A 193 27.75 5.21 -10.31
CA ILE A 193 28.11 4.10 -11.20
C ILE A 193 29.62 3.87 -11.20
N SER A 194 30.44 4.93 -11.26
CA SER A 194 31.90 4.78 -11.25
C SER A 194 32.43 4.16 -9.94
N VAL A 195 31.83 4.49 -8.81
CA VAL A 195 32.17 3.89 -7.50
C VAL A 195 31.71 2.43 -7.42
N LYS A 196 30.47 2.12 -7.86
CA LYS A 196 29.94 0.75 -7.82
C LYS A 196 30.62 -0.20 -8.80
N SER A 197 30.96 0.27 -10.00
CA SER A 197 31.66 -0.54 -11.01
C SER A 197 33.01 -1.05 -10.50
N LYS A 198 33.71 -0.25 -9.68
CA LYS A 198 34.95 -0.66 -9.01
C LYS A 198 34.71 -1.82 -8.03
N LYS A 199 33.66 -1.76 -7.20
CA LYS A 199 33.25 -2.85 -6.29
C LYS A 199 32.93 -4.14 -7.07
N ASN A 200 32.17 -4.05 -8.15
CA ASN A 200 31.79 -5.21 -8.95
C ASN A 200 33.00 -5.93 -9.60
N ALA A 201 34.01 -5.17 -10.05
CA ALA A 201 35.25 -5.74 -10.59
C ALA A 201 36.08 -6.50 -9.53
N VAL A 202 36.03 -6.07 -8.26
CA VAL A 202 36.65 -6.77 -7.13
C VAL A 202 35.91 -8.08 -6.83
N LEU A 203 34.58 -8.05 -6.87
CA LEU A 203 33.73 -9.22 -6.61
C LEU A 203 33.84 -10.31 -7.69
N SER A 204 34.19 -9.96 -8.94
CA SER A 204 34.40 -10.94 -10.02
C SER A 204 35.67 -11.78 -9.86
N GLY A 205 36.46 -11.57 -8.80
CA GLY A 205 37.66 -12.37 -8.51
C GLY A 205 38.87 -12.03 -9.37
N ASP A 206 38.86 -10.89 -10.07
CA ASP A 206 40.00 -10.42 -10.83
C ASP A 206 41.11 -9.96 -9.87
N ALA A 207 42.22 -10.69 -9.86
CA ALA A 207 43.37 -10.40 -9.01
C ALA A 207 43.92 -8.98 -9.21
N PHE A 208 43.85 -8.44 -10.43
CA PHE A 208 44.26 -7.08 -10.73
C PHE A 208 43.30 -6.06 -10.11
N ALA A 209 41.99 -6.31 -10.19
CA ALA A 209 40.98 -5.45 -9.59
C ALA A 209 41.08 -5.41 -8.06
N ILE A 210 41.31 -6.57 -7.42
CA ILE A 210 41.52 -6.66 -5.97
C ILE A 210 42.76 -5.84 -5.57
N PHE A 211 43.88 -6.02 -6.26
CA PHE A 211 45.11 -5.28 -5.98
C PHE A 211 44.93 -3.76 -6.17
N TYR A 212 44.30 -3.37 -7.28
CA TYR A 212 43.99 -1.97 -7.58
C TYR A 212 43.07 -1.34 -6.52
N ASP A 213 42.10 -2.09 -6.00
CA ASP A 213 41.18 -1.62 -4.98
C ASP A 213 41.88 -1.28 -3.66
N TYR A 214 42.82 -2.11 -3.21
CA TYR A 214 43.63 -1.81 -2.03
C TYR A 214 44.60 -0.65 -2.26
N ILE A 215 45.20 -0.52 -3.45
CA ILE A 215 46.04 0.65 -3.79
C ILE A 215 45.23 1.94 -3.67
N VAL A 216 44.06 1.98 -4.30
CA VAL A 216 43.16 3.14 -4.22
C VAL A 216 42.62 3.30 -2.78
N GLY A 217 42.36 2.20 -2.08
CA GLY A 217 41.96 2.20 -0.67
C GLY A 217 42.96 2.90 0.24
N GLY A 218 44.26 2.72 0.01
CA GLY A 218 45.34 3.42 0.72
C GLY A 218 45.38 4.94 0.48
N THR A 219 44.68 5.44 -0.55
CA THR A 219 44.48 6.89 -0.75
C THR A 219 43.25 7.43 -0.02
N LEU A 220 42.39 6.58 0.53
CA LEU A 220 41.12 6.94 1.20
C LEU A 220 40.14 7.77 0.33
N ILE A 221 40.39 7.89 -0.98
CA ILE A 221 39.60 8.71 -1.91
C ILE A 221 38.15 8.22 -2.00
N ASP A 222 37.90 6.92 -1.81
CA ASP A 222 36.56 6.35 -1.88
C ASP A 222 35.64 6.89 -0.78
N PHE A 223 36.17 7.12 0.44
CA PHE A 223 35.41 7.73 1.52
C PHE A 223 35.05 9.20 1.24
N THR A 224 35.97 9.97 0.65
CA THR A 224 35.69 11.37 0.30
C THR A 224 34.75 11.48 -0.90
N LYS A 225 34.84 10.57 -1.88
CA LYS A 225 33.89 10.46 -2.99
C LYS A 225 32.49 10.08 -2.50
N TYR A 226 32.38 9.12 -1.57
CA TYR A 226 31.11 8.73 -0.97
C TYR A 226 30.45 9.90 -0.25
N GLU A 227 31.18 10.60 0.61
CA GLU A 227 30.65 11.77 1.31
C GLU A 227 30.16 12.85 0.32
N GLN A 228 30.88 13.08 -0.78
CA GLN A 228 30.42 13.99 -1.83
C GLN A 228 29.13 13.51 -2.51
N ILE A 229 28.96 12.20 -2.69
CA ILE A 229 27.74 11.61 -3.23
C ILE A 229 26.58 11.83 -2.26
N ILE A 230 26.75 11.48 -0.98
CA ILE A 230 25.71 11.65 0.05
C ILE A 230 25.28 13.11 0.19
N ARG A 231 26.23 14.06 0.25
CA ARG A 231 25.91 15.50 0.30
C ARG A 231 25.14 15.98 -0.92
N ARG A 232 25.51 15.51 -2.11
CA ARG A 232 24.80 15.87 -3.35
C ARG A 232 23.41 15.24 -3.41
N LEU A 233 23.28 14.00 -2.96
CA LEU A 233 22.02 13.29 -2.89
C LEU A 233 21.06 13.99 -1.92
N LYS A 234 21.54 14.44 -0.76
CA LYS A 234 20.78 15.24 0.21
C LYS A 234 20.25 16.55 -0.39
N ASN A 235 21.08 17.27 -1.16
CA ASN A 235 20.63 18.48 -1.85
C ASN A 235 19.65 18.20 -3.01
N LYS A 236 19.47 16.93 -3.39
CA LYS A 236 18.68 16.46 -4.52
C LYS A 236 17.67 15.39 -4.10
N GLU A 237 17.34 15.34 -2.81
CA GLU A 237 16.45 14.33 -2.23
C GLU A 237 15.05 14.44 -2.84
N GLU A 238 14.50 15.65 -2.88
CA GLU A 238 13.19 15.93 -3.47
C GLU A 238 13.13 15.55 -4.96
N ASP A 239 14.10 16.02 -5.77
CA ASP A 239 14.20 15.66 -7.20
C ASP A 239 14.25 14.13 -7.40
N PHE A 240 14.97 13.41 -6.54
CA PHE A 240 15.06 11.95 -6.62
C PHE A 240 13.76 11.26 -6.22
N MET A 241 13.12 11.70 -5.13
CA MET A 241 11.86 11.12 -4.68
C MET A 241 10.71 11.41 -5.65
N ASP A 242 10.74 12.56 -6.34
CA ASP A 242 9.79 12.86 -7.42
C ASP A 242 9.98 11.89 -8.60
N LEU A 243 11.23 11.70 -9.05
CA LEU A 243 11.54 10.69 -10.07
C LEU A 243 11.14 9.27 -9.64
N TYR A 244 11.39 8.92 -8.38
CA TYR A 244 11.03 7.64 -7.77
C TYR A 244 9.52 7.38 -7.88
N VAL A 245 8.71 8.35 -7.45
CA VAL A 245 7.25 8.25 -7.49
C VAL A 245 6.75 8.20 -8.94
N LYS A 246 7.26 9.05 -9.84
CA LYS A 246 6.85 9.05 -11.26
C LYS A 246 7.12 7.71 -11.93
N ILE A 247 8.29 7.12 -11.73
CA ILE A 247 8.61 5.78 -12.28
C ILE A 247 7.69 4.72 -11.66
N GLY A 248 7.47 4.74 -10.35
CA GLY A 248 6.55 3.79 -9.71
C GLY A 248 5.10 3.95 -10.17
N MET A 249 4.67 5.17 -10.46
CA MET A 249 3.34 5.46 -11.00
C MET A 249 3.13 4.89 -12.41
N ILE A 250 4.18 4.85 -13.24
CA ILE A 250 4.15 4.16 -14.54
C ILE A 250 3.85 2.67 -14.34
N ASP A 251 4.59 2.01 -13.46
CA ASP A 251 4.42 0.58 -13.16
C ASP A 251 3.06 0.29 -12.51
N THR A 252 2.60 1.21 -11.64
CA THR A 252 1.27 1.17 -11.02
C THR A 252 0.15 1.28 -12.05
N ALA A 253 0.29 2.16 -13.06
CA ALA A 253 -0.67 2.29 -14.14
C ALA A 253 -0.74 1.01 -15.00
N ILE A 254 0.41 0.40 -15.31
CA ILE A 254 0.47 -0.88 -16.04
C ILE A 254 -0.20 -2.00 -15.21
N ALA A 255 0.13 -2.12 -13.93
CA ALA A 255 -0.47 -3.11 -13.03
C ALA A 255 -1.98 -2.92 -12.91
N THR A 256 -2.46 -1.67 -12.80
CA THR A 256 -3.90 -1.34 -12.76
C THR A 256 -4.59 -1.70 -14.08
N GLY A 257 -3.97 -1.43 -15.23
CA GLY A 257 -4.49 -1.85 -16.53
C GLY A 257 -4.59 -3.37 -16.67
N SER A 258 -3.57 -4.11 -16.21
CA SER A 258 -3.57 -5.57 -16.16
C SER A 258 -4.68 -6.10 -15.24
N PHE A 259 -4.84 -5.50 -14.06
CA PHE A 259 -5.90 -5.83 -13.12
C PHE A 259 -7.28 -5.63 -13.76
N ARG A 260 -7.54 -4.49 -14.42
CA ARG A 260 -8.79 -4.20 -15.15
C ARG A 260 -9.13 -5.26 -16.20
N LYS A 261 -8.13 -5.74 -16.95
CA LYS A 261 -8.32 -6.80 -17.95
C LYS A 261 -8.63 -8.17 -17.34
N SER A 262 -8.27 -8.41 -16.08
CA SER A 262 -8.57 -9.66 -15.37
C SER A 262 -9.96 -9.71 -14.73
N LEU A 263 -10.69 -8.59 -14.72
CA LEU A 263 -11.97 -8.45 -14.04
C LEU A 263 -13.15 -8.81 -14.96
N PRO A 264 -14.25 -9.39 -14.43
CA PRO A 264 -15.48 -9.62 -15.21
C PRO A 264 -16.05 -8.35 -15.86
N HIS A 265 -16.14 -7.27 -15.07
CA HIS A 265 -16.47 -5.93 -15.55
C HIS A 265 -15.98 -4.89 -14.55
N TYR A 266 -15.65 -3.70 -15.03
CA TYR A 266 -15.26 -2.58 -14.18
C TYR A 266 -15.82 -1.27 -14.72
N SER A 267 -15.84 -0.24 -13.87
CA SER A 267 -16.20 1.13 -14.24
C SER A 267 -15.27 2.12 -13.57
N MET A 268 -15.02 3.27 -14.19
CA MET A 268 -14.47 4.42 -13.48
C MET A 268 -15.55 5.03 -12.57
N PRO A 269 -15.23 5.41 -11.33
CA PRO A 269 -16.17 6.06 -10.43
C PRO A 269 -16.54 7.46 -10.92
N SER A 270 -17.78 7.88 -10.65
CA SER A 270 -18.18 9.28 -10.74
C SER A 270 -18.15 9.89 -9.34
N LEU A 271 -17.18 10.76 -9.09
CA LEU A 271 -17.02 11.43 -7.80
C LEU A 271 -17.99 12.63 -7.72
N SER A 272 -18.80 12.68 -6.66
CA SER A 272 -19.82 13.71 -6.44
C SER A 272 -19.60 14.44 -5.12
N ASN A 273 -20.10 15.67 -4.99
CA ASN A 273 -20.13 16.37 -3.69
C ASN A 273 -21.33 15.95 -2.83
N ASN A 274 -22.28 15.20 -3.40
CA ASN A 274 -23.43 14.70 -2.68
C ASN A 274 -23.03 13.51 -1.79
N LYS A 275 -23.58 13.44 -0.58
CA LYS A 275 -23.35 12.37 0.40
C LYS A 275 -24.12 11.09 0.07
N ILE A 276 -24.15 10.72 -1.21
CA ILE A 276 -24.93 9.61 -1.75
C ILE A 276 -23.97 8.62 -2.38
N LEU A 277 -24.14 7.35 -2.04
CA LEU A 277 -23.41 6.23 -2.63
C LEU A 277 -24.37 5.42 -3.49
N GLN A 278 -24.24 5.55 -4.81
CA GLN A 278 -25.02 4.80 -5.80
C GLN A 278 -24.15 3.73 -6.45
N ILE A 279 -24.60 2.49 -6.36
CA ILE A 279 -23.83 1.34 -6.81
C ILE A 279 -24.70 0.43 -7.68
N GLN A 280 -24.20 0.07 -8.85
CA GLN A 280 -24.84 -0.89 -9.76
C GLN A 280 -23.93 -2.09 -10.02
N ASP A 281 -24.44 -3.28 -9.74
CA ASP A 281 -23.80 -4.58 -9.98
C ASP A 281 -22.37 -4.68 -9.41
N ILE A 282 -22.19 -4.29 -8.14
CA ILE A 282 -20.94 -4.44 -7.39
C ILE A 282 -20.64 -5.89 -7.06
N TYR A 283 -19.36 -6.22 -7.01
CA TYR A 283 -18.85 -7.48 -6.49
C TYR A 283 -17.54 -7.33 -5.73
N HIS A 284 -17.20 -8.39 -4.99
CA HIS A 284 -15.94 -8.52 -4.29
C HIS A 284 -14.84 -9.03 -5.26
N PRO A 285 -13.71 -8.34 -5.41
CA PRO A 285 -12.68 -8.66 -6.41
C PRO A 285 -11.97 -9.99 -6.16
N LEU A 286 -11.92 -10.47 -4.91
CA LEU A 286 -11.28 -11.73 -4.54
C LEU A 286 -12.19 -12.97 -4.70
N ILE A 287 -13.44 -12.80 -5.11
CA ILE A 287 -14.38 -13.90 -5.33
C ILE A 287 -14.42 -14.24 -6.83
N ASP A 288 -14.24 -15.51 -7.17
CA ASP A 288 -14.18 -15.99 -8.57
C ASP A 288 -15.54 -15.90 -9.28
N LYS A 289 -16.61 -16.37 -8.63
CA LYS A 289 -18.00 -16.33 -9.16
C LYS A 289 -18.89 -15.48 -8.25
N PRO A 290 -18.72 -14.16 -8.24
CA PRO A 290 -19.45 -13.31 -7.31
C PRO A 290 -20.90 -13.10 -7.76
N VAL A 291 -21.79 -12.94 -6.78
CA VAL A 291 -23.15 -12.44 -7.03
C VAL A 291 -23.13 -10.91 -7.02
N PHE A 292 -23.56 -10.30 -8.13
CA PHE A 292 -23.62 -8.85 -8.27
C PHE A 292 -24.76 -8.24 -7.46
N ASN A 293 -24.51 -7.14 -6.78
CA ASN A 293 -25.50 -6.43 -5.98
C ASN A 293 -25.63 -4.96 -6.40
N SER A 294 -26.80 -4.36 -6.22
CA SER A 294 -27.04 -2.96 -6.53
C SER A 294 -27.70 -2.29 -5.32
N VAL A 295 -27.27 -1.09 -4.99
CA VAL A 295 -27.81 -0.35 -3.83
C VAL A 295 -27.69 1.16 -4.05
N LEU A 296 -28.67 1.89 -3.52
CA LEU A 296 -28.62 3.35 -3.38
C LEU A 296 -28.62 3.69 -1.89
N LEU A 297 -27.53 4.29 -1.42
CA LEU A 297 -27.35 4.67 -0.02
C LEU A 297 -27.27 6.20 0.06
N ASP A 298 -28.41 6.84 0.35
CA ASP A 298 -28.56 8.27 0.60
C ASP A 298 -28.65 8.61 2.11
N LYS A 299 -28.74 7.59 2.95
CA LYS A 299 -28.74 7.64 4.41
C LYS A 299 -28.03 6.41 4.98
N ASN A 300 -27.69 6.47 6.26
CA ASN A 300 -27.11 5.33 6.98
C ASN A 300 -28.00 4.09 6.84
N CYS A 301 -27.43 2.90 6.84
CA CYS A 301 -28.20 1.68 6.66
C CYS A 301 -27.83 0.57 7.64
N ILE A 302 -28.85 -0.24 7.96
CA ILE A 302 -28.73 -1.47 8.72
C ILE A 302 -28.98 -2.63 7.76
N ILE A 303 -28.05 -3.59 7.73
CA ILE A 303 -28.12 -4.79 6.90
C ILE A 303 -28.35 -5.99 7.82
N THR A 304 -29.51 -6.62 7.69
CA THR A 304 -29.90 -7.78 8.49
C THR A 304 -29.83 -9.07 7.67
N GLY A 305 -29.87 -10.22 8.33
CA GLY A 305 -29.83 -11.54 7.68
C GLY A 305 -29.07 -12.56 8.51
N SER A 306 -29.18 -13.84 8.16
CA SER A 306 -28.52 -14.95 8.85
C SER A 306 -27.01 -14.97 8.65
N ASN A 307 -26.31 -15.79 9.44
CA ASN A 307 -24.89 -16.04 9.22
C ASN A 307 -24.72 -16.76 7.89
N ALA A 308 -23.59 -16.52 7.23
CA ALA A 308 -23.29 -17.04 5.89
C ALA A 308 -24.19 -16.52 4.74
N SER A 309 -25.16 -15.63 4.98
CA SER A 309 -26.03 -15.08 3.93
C SER A 309 -25.35 -14.08 2.98
N GLY A 310 -24.09 -13.71 3.23
CA GLY A 310 -23.30 -12.79 2.40
C GLY A 310 -23.18 -11.35 2.89
N LYS A 311 -23.71 -11.00 4.09
CA LYS A 311 -23.64 -9.63 4.65
C LYS A 311 -22.22 -9.07 4.71
N SER A 312 -21.32 -9.78 5.40
CA SER A 312 -19.92 -9.38 5.58
C SER A 312 -19.19 -9.25 4.24
N THR A 313 -19.43 -10.19 3.31
CA THR A 313 -18.90 -10.14 1.95
C THR A 313 -19.33 -8.90 1.19
N PHE A 314 -20.62 -8.53 1.28
CA PHE A 314 -21.16 -7.36 0.62
C PHE A 314 -20.56 -6.06 1.18
N ILE A 315 -20.52 -5.90 2.51
CA ILE A 315 -19.96 -4.68 3.11
C ILE A 315 -18.46 -4.57 2.87
N LYS A 316 -17.70 -5.68 2.86
CA LYS A 316 -16.29 -5.70 2.41
C LYS A 316 -16.17 -5.28 0.95
N ALA A 317 -17.03 -5.79 0.08
CA ALA A 317 -17.03 -5.42 -1.34
C ALA A 317 -17.25 -3.92 -1.52
N VAL A 318 -18.22 -3.33 -0.81
CA VAL A 318 -18.47 -1.88 -0.82
C VAL A 318 -17.24 -1.12 -0.34
N ALA A 319 -16.66 -1.49 0.81
CA ALA A 319 -15.46 -0.86 1.38
C ALA A 319 -14.29 -0.82 0.39
N ILE A 320 -13.96 -2.00 -0.16
CA ILE A 320 -12.83 -2.20 -1.07
C ILE A 320 -13.05 -1.41 -2.36
N ASN A 321 -14.26 -1.40 -2.90
CA ASN A 321 -14.57 -0.62 -4.09
C ASN A 321 -14.45 0.89 -3.85
N ILE A 322 -14.85 1.40 -2.69
CA ILE A 322 -14.66 2.82 -2.32
C ILE A 322 -13.16 3.18 -2.27
N ILE A 323 -12.33 2.28 -1.74
CA ILE A 323 -10.87 2.47 -1.69
C ILE A 323 -10.28 2.48 -3.09
N LEU A 324 -10.55 1.45 -3.89
CA LEU A 324 -10.00 1.31 -5.25
C LEU A 324 -10.53 2.37 -6.21
N ALA A 325 -11.76 2.83 -6.03
CA ALA A 325 -12.32 3.96 -6.76
C ALA A 325 -11.44 5.21 -6.62
N GLN A 326 -11.00 5.52 -5.40
CA GLN A 326 -10.21 6.72 -5.13
C GLN A 326 -8.72 6.51 -5.44
N CYS A 327 -8.18 5.32 -5.16
CA CYS A 327 -6.76 5.00 -5.33
C CYS A 327 -6.38 4.69 -6.78
N LEU A 328 -7.18 3.90 -7.49
CA LEU A 328 -6.86 3.36 -8.81
C LEU A 328 -7.84 3.81 -9.89
N ASN A 329 -8.76 4.73 -9.57
CA ASN A 329 -9.85 5.15 -10.44
C ASN A 329 -10.66 3.97 -11.01
N THR A 330 -10.82 2.89 -10.24
CA THR A 330 -11.37 1.61 -10.72
C THR A 330 -12.32 1.00 -9.71
N CYS A 331 -13.53 0.66 -10.17
CA CYS A 331 -14.54 -0.04 -9.37
C CYS A 331 -14.94 -1.35 -10.05
N MET A 332 -15.06 -2.42 -9.29
CA MET A 332 -15.68 -3.69 -9.64
C MET A 332 -17.21 -3.58 -9.55
N ALA A 333 -17.75 -2.71 -10.38
CA ALA A 333 -19.17 -2.42 -10.52
C ALA A 333 -19.45 -2.01 -11.98
N LYS A 334 -20.71 -2.08 -12.43
CA LYS A 334 -21.09 -1.51 -13.73
C LYS A 334 -21.14 0.01 -13.69
N LYS A 335 -21.53 0.57 -12.55
CA LYS A 335 -21.57 2.01 -12.30
C LYS A 335 -21.43 2.28 -10.81
N MET A 336 -20.64 3.28 -10.46
CA MET A 336 -20.50 3.76 -9.09
C MET A 336 -20.46 5.28 -9.06
N VAL A 337 -21.32 5.89 -8.25
CA VAL A 337 -21.31 7.32 -7.92
C VAL A 337 -21.10 7.44 -6.42
N MET A 338 -20.11 8.21 -6.00
CA MET A 338 -19.76 8.30 -4.58
C MET A 338 -19.12 9.65 -4.23
N PRO A 339 -19.19 10.09 -2.96
CA PRO A 339 -18.39 11.20 -2.49
C PRO A 339 -16.94 10.79 -2.23
N TYR A 340 -16.05 11.79 -2.28
CA TYR A 340 -14.75 11.65 -1.64
C TYR A 340 -14.95 11.31 -0.18
N SER A 341 -14.35 10.21 0.26
CA SER A 341 -14.64 9.64 1.57
C SER A 341 -13.46 8.86 2.11
N THR A 342 -13.28 8.92 3.43
CA THR A 342 -12.42 7.94 4.09
C THR A 342 -13.25 6.75 4.55
N VAL A 343 -12.73 5.55 4.32
CA VAL A 343 -13.31 4.32 4.84
C VAL A 343 -12.71 4.03 6.21
N ILE A 344 -13.56 3.67 7.16
CA ILE A 344 -13.15 3.10 8.44
C ILE A 344 -14.06 1.92 8.77
N THR A 345 -13.48 0.82 9.23
CA THR A 345 -14.23 -0.40 9.54
C THR A 345 -14.21 -0.72 11.03
N SER A 346 -15.15 -1.54 11.47
CA SER A 346 -15.06 -2.30 12.71
C SER A 346 -15.64 -3.67 12.41
N MET A 347 -14.77 -4.62 12.08
CA MET A 347 -15.16 -6.01 11.79
C MET A 347 -14.48 -6.96 12.78
N ALA A 348 -15.01 -8.17 12.92
CA ALA A 348 -14.43 -9.17 13.80
C ALA A 348 -13.01 -9.56 13.33
N VAL A 349 -12.03 -9.25 14.17
CA VAL A 349 -10.61 -9.61 13.97
C VAL A 349 -10.42 -11.07 14.37
N THR A 350 -9.71 -11.81 13.53
CA THR A 350 -9.26 -13.18 13.84
C THR A 350 -8.24 -13.14 14.99
N ASP A 351 -8.24 -14.20 15.79
CA ASP A 351 -7.54 -14.31 17.08
C ASP A 351 -6.17 -13.63 17.13
N ASP A 352 -5.97 -12.81 18.16
CA ASP A 352 -4.63 -12.59 18.70
C ASP A 352 -4.65 -12.98 20.19
N LEU A 353 -4.50 -14.28 20.43
CA LEU A 353 -4.34 -14.87 21.75
C LEU A 353 -3.12 -14.31 22.50
N MET A 354 -2.13 -13.74 21.79
CA MET A 354 -0.91 -13.22 22.41
C MET A 354 -1.12 -11.83 23.04
N ALA A 355 -2.10 -11.05 22.59
CA ALA A 355 -2.32 -9.68 23.08
C ALA A 355 -2.93 -9.60 24.49
N GLY A 356 -3.44 -10.70 25.05
CA GLY A 356 -4.02 -10.75 26.41
C GLY A 356 -5.25 -9.88 26.67
N GLU A 357 -5.71 -9.08 25.70
CA GLU A 357 -6.93 -8.27 25.79
C GLU A 357 -8.17 -9.08 25.40
N SER A 358 -9.23 -8.96 26.20
CA SER A 358 -10.52 -9.58 25.87
C SER A 358 -11.08 -9.03 24.55
N TYR A 359 -11.72 -9.90 23.78
CA TYR A 359 -12.38 -9.58 22.51
C TYR A 359 -13.29 -8.35 22.64
N TYR A 360 -14.07 -8.27 23.71
CA TYR A 360 -15.00 -7.19 23.99
C TYR A 360 -14.33 -5.82 24.15
N ILE A 361 -13.19 -5.74 24.86
CA ILE A 361 -12.46 -4.47 25.04
C ILE A 361 -11.89 -3.98 23.71
N ARG A 362 -11.41 -4.90 22.86
CA ARG A 362 -10.91 -4.57 21.51
C ARG A 362 -12.01 -3.97 20.64
N GLU A 363 -13.18 -4.58 20.65
CA GLU A 363 -14.35 -4.09 19.91
C GLU A 363 -14.79 -2.69 20.38
N ILE A 364 -14.81 -2.44 21.70
CA ILE A 364 -15.07 -1.09 22.25
C ILE A 364 -14.04 -0.08 21.74
N LYS A 365 -12.75 -0.43 21.74
CA LYS A 365 -11.69 0.46 21.23
C LYS A 365 -11.87 0.74 19.74
N TYR A 366 -12.30 -0.23 18.95
CA TYR A 366 -12.52 -0.07 17.52
C TYR A 366 -13.72 0.84 17.24
N LEU A 367 -14.82 0.68 17.98
CA LEU A 367 -15.97 1.58 17.91
C LEU A 367 -15.59 3.00 18.34
N LYS A 368 -14.83 3.15 19.44
CA LYS A 368 -14.32 4.46 19.89
C LYS A 368 -13.47 5.13 18.81
N ARG A 369 -12.58 4.38 18.16
CA ARG A 369 -11.77 4.85 17.02
C ARG A 369 -12.63 5.36 15.86
N ILE A 370 -13.74 4.68 15.55
CA ILE A 370 -14.72 5.19 14.57
C ILE A 370 -15.24 6.54 15.03
N ILE A 371 -15.75 6.64 16.26
CA ILE A 371 -16.31 7.89 16.80
C ILE A 371 -15.30 9.04 16.75
N GLU A 372 -14.03 8.80 17.11
CA GLU A 372 -12.96 9.81 17.08
C GLU A 372 -12.56 10.24 15.65
N SER A 373 -12.84 9.40 14.65
CA SER A 373 -12.58 9.68 13.23
C SER A 373 -13.70 10.47 12.56
N LEU A 374 -14.89 10.53 13.16
CA LEU A 374 -16.06 11.25 12.66
C LEU A 374 -15.95 12.76 12.90
N ARG A 375 -15.08 13.40 12.13
CA ARG A 375 -14.86 14.85 12.12
C ARG A 375 -15.70 15.54 11.04
N ASP A 376 -15.99 16.82 11.22
CA ASP A 376 -16.86 17.57 10.29
C ASP A 376 -16.17 17.96 8.98
N ASP A 377 -14.83 18.02 8.97
CA ASP A 377 -14.00 18.46 7.84
C ASP A 377 -13.88 17.44 6.69
N ARG A 378 -14.29 16.19 6.93
CA ARG A 378 -14.19 15.11 5.95
C ARG A 378 -15.37 14.16 6.04
N PHE A 379 -15.86 13.72 4.90
CA PHE A 379 -16.90 12.69 4.86
C PHE A 379 -16.29 11.31 5.14
N VAL A 380 -16.93 10.54 6.02
CA VAL A 380 -16.47 9.21 6.42
C VAL A 380 -17.53 8.17 6.04
N ILE A 381 -17.11 7.05 5.46
CA ILE A 381 -17.95 5.86 5.30
C ILE A 381 -17.53 4.86 6.36
N CYS A 382 -18.42 4.59 7.30
CA CYS A 382 -18.18 3.69 8.42
C CYS A 382 -18.83 2.33 8.12
N ILE A 383 -18.05 1.27 8.22
CA ILE A 383 -18.55 -0.09 7.96
C ILE A 383 -18.40 -0.90 9.23
N ILE A 384 -19.52 -1.34 9.77
CA ILE A 384 -19.57 -1.99 11.08
C ILE A 384 -20.16 -3.38 10.85
N ASP A 385 -19.39 -4.42 11.13
CA ASP A 385 -19.85 -5.80 11.09
C ASP A 385 -20.08 -6.28 12.51
N GLU A 386 -21.29 -5.96 12.97
CA GLU A 386 -21.81 -6.27 14.30
C GLU A 386 -21.15 -5.48 15.42
N ILE A 387 -21.92 -5.30 16.49
CA ILE A 387 -21.59 -4.34 17.53
C ILE A 387 -21.72 -5.06 18.88
N LEU A 388 -20.62 -5.04 19.63
CA LEU A 388 -20.51 -5.53 21.00
C LEU A 388 -20.90 -7.01 21.13
N ARG A 389 -20.32 -7.87 20.28
CA ARG A 389 -20.49 -9.33 20.36
C ARG A 389 -19.84 -9.83 21.66
N GLY A 390 -20.65 -10.40 22.57
CA GLY A 390 -20.15 -11.01 23.82
C GLY A 390 -20.63 -10.37 25.12
N THR A 391 -21.58 -9.43 25.08
CA THR A 391 -22.34 -8.98 26.27
C THR A 391 -23.79 -9.44 26.22
N ASN A 392 -24.54 -9.17 27.29
CA ASN A 392 -25.98 -9.41 27.42
C ASN A 392 -26.74 -8.74 26.27
N THR A 393 -27.72 -9.46 25.71
CA THR A 393 -28.48 -9.02 24.52
C THR A 393 -29.13 -7.65 24.72
N GLU A 394 -29.73 -7.39 25.89
CA GLU A 394 -30.36 -6.09 26.18
C GLU A 394 -29.36 -4.93 26.20
N GLU A 395 -28.24 -5.10 26.92
CA GLU A 395 -27.17 -4.11 26.97
C GLU A 395 -26.54 -3.89 25.59
N ARG A 396 -26.34 -4.97 24.82
CA ARG A 396 -25.82 -4.91 23.45
C ARG A 396 -26.72 -4.07 22.56
N ILE A 397 -28.02 -4.34 22.54
CA ILE A 397 -28.99 -3.62 21.71
C ILE A 397 -29.05 -2.14 22.13
N ALA A 398 -29.13 -1.87 23.44
CA ALA A 398 -29.21 -0.51 23.97
C ALA A 398 -27.96 0.33 23.64
N ALA A 399 -26.77 -0.25 23.84
CA ALA A 399 -25.50 0.39 23.53
C ALA A 399 -25.33 0.60 22.02
N SER A 400 -25.61 -0.44 21.22
CA SER A 400 -25.51 -0.38 19.75
C SER A 400 -26.44 0.68 19.17
N ALA A 401 -27.70 0.73 19.62
CA ALA A 401 -28.64 1.75 19.20
C ALA A 401 -28.17 3.17 19.56
N SER A 402 -27.62 3.35 20.76
CA SER A 402 -27.09 4.65 21.21
C SER A 402 -25.89 5.10 20.37
N ILE A 403 -24.95 4.19 20.10
CA ILE A 403 -23.78 4.45 19.25
C ILE A 403 -24.22 4.79 17.82
N LEU A 404 -25.08 3.98 17.21
CA LEU A 404 -25.57 4.24 15.84
C LEU A 404 -26.37 5.55 15.74
N ARG A 405 -27.17 5.88 16.75
CA ARG A 405 -27.87 7.19 16.83
C ARG A 405 -26.92 8.37 17.00
N TYR A 406 -25.78 8.18 17.66
CA TYR A 406 -24.74 9.19 17.72
C TYR A 406 -24.08 9.37 16.35
N ILE A 407 -23.70 8.27 15.69
CA ILE A 407 -23.09 8.25 14.36
C ILE A 407 -24.00 8.94 13.33
N SER A 408 -25.31 8.71 13.40
CA SER A 408 -26.26 9.29 12.44
C SER A 408 -26.35 10.82 12.46
N LYS A 409 -25.79 11.47 13.49
CA LYS A 409 -25.73 12.94 13.61
C LYS A 409 -24.43 13.53 13.07
N LYS A 410 -23.51 12.69 12.58
CA LYS A 410 -22.18 13.10 12.12
C LYS A 410 -22.09 13.18 10.61
N ASN A 411 -21.02 13.79 10.11
CA ASN A 411 -20.72 13.90 8.68
C ASN A 411 -20.26 12.56 8.06
N CYS A 412 -21.13 11.56 8.04
CA CYS A 412 -20.78 10.21 7.59
C CYS A 412 -21.93 9.45 6.94
N LEU A 413 -21.59 8.31 6.35
CA LEU A 413 -22.50 7.26 5.92
C LEU A 413 -22.11 5.96 6.64
N ALA A 414 -22.96 5.49 7.55
CA ALA A 414 -22.76 4.25 8.28
C ALA A 414 -23.49 3.09 7.61
N ILE A 415 -22.77 1.98 7.41
CA ILE A 415 -23.28 0.70 6.92
C ILE A 415 -23.04 -0.31 8.05
N ALA A 416 -24.11 -0.65 8.79
CA ALA A 416 -24.02 -1.56 9.92
C ALA A 416 -24.68 -2.90 9.57
N ALA A 417 -23.92 -3.99 9.52
CA ALA A 417 -24.47 -5.33 9.49
C ALA A 417 -24.75 -5.82 10.92
N THR A 418 -25.88 -6.49 11.12
CA THR A 418 -26.26 -7.02 12.45
C THR A 418 -27.27 -8.16 12.34
N HIS A 419 -27.31 -9.02 13.37
CA HIS A 419 -28.40 -9.95 13.62
C HIS A 419 -29.55 -9.38 14.47
N ASP A 420 -29.34 -8.25 15.15
CA ASP A 420 -30.30 -7.69 16.08
C ASP A 420 -31.40 -6.93 15.30
N LEU A 421 -32.52 -7.61 15.05
CA LEU A 421 -33.66 -7.04 14.32
C LEU A 421 -34.30 -5.87 15.06
N GLU A 422 -34.16 -5.83 16.39
CA GLU A 422 -34.62 -4.78 17.27
C GLU A 422 -34.02 -3.42 16.88
N LEU A 423 -32.76 -3.40 16.40
CA LEU A 423 -32.09 -2.19 15.93
C LEU A 423 -32.81 -1.56 14.73
N THR A 424 -33.42 -2.37 13.85
CA THR A 424 -34.16 -1.87 12.68
C THR A 424 -35.39 -1.05 13.08
N SER A 425 -36.01 -1.40 14.22
CA SER A 425 -37.15 -0.69 14.80
C SER A 425 -36.69 0.55 15.58
N ILE A 426 -35.72 0.39 16.48
CA ILE A 426 -35.22 1.48 17.36
C ILE A 426 -34.64 2.64 16.54
N LEU A 427 -33.98 2.33 15.41
CA LEU A 427 -33.35 3.30 14.51
C LEU A 427 -34.21 3.63 13.29
N GLY A 428 -35.49 3.25 13.32
CA GLY A 428 -36.47 3.59 12.30
C GLY A 428 -36.47 5.10 12.01
N GLY A 429 -36.50 5.45 10.73
CA GLY A 429 -36.43 6.84 10.26
C GLY A 429 -35.02 7.45 10.21
N LEU A 430 -34.07 6.97 11.02
CA LEU A 430 -32.66 7.40 10.98
C LEU A 430 -31.81 6.53 10.04
N TYR A 431 -32.15 5.25 9.92
CA TYR A 431 -31.45 4.28 9.08
C TYR A 431 -32.40 3.69 8.03
N ALA A 432 -31.88 3.44 6.82
CA ALA A 432 -32.47 2.53 5.85
C ALA A 432 -32.30 1.09 6.32
N ASN A 433 -33.27 0.23 6.04
CA ASN A 433 -33.15 -1.20 6.35
C ASN A 433 -32.97 -1.97 5.05
N TYR A 434 -31.97 -2.84 5.03
CA TYR A 434 -31.75 -3.83 4.00
C TYR A 434 -31.60 -5.21 4.64
N HIS A 435 -31.78 -6.25 3.84
CA HIS A 435 -31.58 -7.60 4.31
C HIS A 435 -31.04 -8.54 3.24
N PHE A 436 -30.36 -9.58 3.72
CA PHE A 436 -30.11 -10.81 2.99
C PHE A 436 -31.08 -11.87 3.51
N ARG A 437 -31.50 -12.77 2.62
CA ARG A 437 -32.43 -13.85 2.94
C ARG A 437 -31.83 -15.19 2.59
N GLU A 438 -32.41 -16.22 3.17
CA GLU A 438 -32.15 -17.61 2.81
C GLU A 438 -33.42 -18.20 2.17
N LEU A 439 -33.23 -18.98 1.11
CA LEU A 439 -34.28 -19.67 0.41
C LEU A 439 -34.26 -21.13 0.86
N MET A 440 -35.40 -21.60 1.35
CA MET A 440 -35.55 -23.01 1.71
C MET A 440 -35.97 -23.79 0.46
N HIS A 441 -35.19 -24.81 0.11
CA HIS A 441 -35.55 -25.80 -0.89
C HIS A 441 -35.78 -27.16 -0.24
N GLU A 442 -36.38 -28.12 -0.95
CA GLU A 442 -36.88 -29.39 -0.36
C GLU A 442 -35.83 -30.17 0.44
N LYS A 443 -34.54 -30.04 0.10
CA LYS A 443 -33.42 -30.75 0.74
C LYS A 443 -32.19 -29.91 1.05
N ASP A 444 -32.18 -28.61 0.72
CA ASP A 444 -31.05 -27.72 1.00
C ASP A 444 -31.49 -26.29 1.34
N ILE A 445 -30.62 -25.58 2.08
CA ILE A 445 -30.73 -24.13 2.29
C ILE A 445 -29.83 -23.43 1.28
N ILE A 446 -30.43 -22.59 0.46
CA ILE A 446 -29.72 -21.86 -0.59
C ILE A 446 -29.68 -20.39 -0.20
N PHE A 447 -28.47 -19.82 -0.21
CA PHE A 447 -28.27 -18.39 -0.09
C PHE A 447 -28.15 -17.80 -1.50
N ASP A 448 -29.06 -16.90 -1.86
CA ASP A 448 -29.00 -16.22 -3.16
C ASP A 448 -27.95 -15.09 -3.19
N TYR A 449 -27.41 -14.73 -2.01
CA TYR A 449 -26.42 -13.67 -1.80
C TYR A 449 -26.84 -12.31 -2.39
N LYS A 450 -28.16 -12.05 -2.44
CA LYS A 450 -28.73 -10.78 -2.91
C LYS A 450 -29.15 -9.90 -1.74
N ILE A 451 -28.83 -8.61 -1.87
CA ILE A 451 -29.35 -7.57 -0.98
C ILE A 451 -30.76 -7.17 -1.41
N TYR A 452 -31.67 -7.09 -0.44
CA TYR A 452 -33.06 -6.69 -0.62
C TYR A 452 -33.39 -5.50 0.26
N ASP A 453 -34.28 -4.64 -0.22
CA ASP A 453 -34.78 -3.50 0.56
C ASP A 453 -35.76 -3.95 1.66
N GLY A 454 -35.77 -3.22 2.76
CA GLY A 454 -36.58 -3.47 3.94
C GLY A 454 -35.97 -4.44 4.97
N VAL A 455 -36.74 -4.69 6.02
CA VAL A 455 -36.37 -5.61 7.11
C VAL A 455 -36.68 -7.05 6.71
N THR A 456 -35.82 -8.00 7.10
CA THR A 456 -36.11 -9.42 6.89
C THR A 456 -37.38 -9.84 7.64
N LYS A 457 -38.25 -10.57 6.95
CA LYS A 457 -39.48 -11.13 7.53
C LYS A 457 -39.30 -12.57 8.03
N THR A 458 -38.12 -13.16 7.82
CA THR A 458 -37.89 -14.59 8.04
C THR A 458 -36.84 -14.82 9.12
N ARG A 459 -37.24 -15.52 10.19
CA ARG A 459 -36.35 -16.05 11.23
C ARG A 459 -36.31 -17.59 11.06
N ASN A 460 -35.37 -18.13 10.27
CA ASN A 460 -35.39 -19.55 9.91
C ASN A 460 -34.51 -20.46 10.77
N ALA A 461 -33.94 -20.01 11.89
CA ALA A 461 -33.05 -20.83 12.73
C ALA A 461 -33.68 -22.17 13.17
N ILE A 462 -34.95 -22.17 13.62
CA ILE A 462 -35.65 -23.40 14.02
C ILE A 462 -35.93 -24.31 12.82
N ARG A 463 -36.25 -23.71 11.67
CA ARG A 463 -36.40 -24.44 10.40
C ARG A 463 -35.07 -25.06 9.96
N LEU A 464 -33.96 -24.41 10.26
CA LEU A 464 -32.60 -24.92 10.04
C LEU A 464 -32.35 -26.19 10.86
N LEU A 465 -32.72 -26.19 12.16
CA LEU A 465 -32.60 -27.37 13.02
C LEU A 465 -33.41 -28.55 12.45
N LYS A 466 -34.64 -28.28 12.01
CA LYS A 466 -35.48 -29.28 11.33
C LYS A 466 -34.84 -29.83 10.07
N HIS A 467 -34.18 -28.97 9.32
CA HIS A 467 -33.51 -29.34 8.09
C HIS A 467 -32.26 -30.18 8.29
N VAL A 468 -31.46 -29.86 9.32
CA VAL A 468 -30.25 -30.62 9.70
C VAL A 468 -30.59 -31.99 10.31
N GLY A 469 -31.87 -32.25 10.60
CA GLY A 469 -32.34 -33.54 11.13
C GLY A 469 -32.24 -33.63 12.65
N PHE A 470 -32.37 -32.51 13.37
CA PHE A 470 -32.54 -32.55 14.82
C PHE A 470 -33.84 -33.31 15.17
N PRO A 471 -33.89 -34.01 16.31
CA PRO A 471 -35.11 -34.67 16.78
C PRO A 471 -36.33 -33.72 16.78
N ASP A 472 -37.48 -34.21 16.32
CA ASP A 472 -38.74 -33.44 16.23
C ASP A 472 -39.15 -32.85 17.59
N GLU A 473 -38.83 -33.53 18.69
CA GLU A 473 -39.07 -33.07 20.06
C GLU A 473 -38.39 -31.71 20.33
N ILE A 474 -37.11 -31.56 19.94
CA ILE A 474 -36.35 -30.31 20.09
C ILE A 474 -36.97 -29.20 19.24
N ILE A 475 -37.42 -29.53 18.03
CA ILE A 475 -37.98 -28.56 17.08
C ILE A 475 -39.33 -28.05 17.58
N SER A 476 -40.20 -28.97 18.03
CA SER A 476 -41.50 -28.64 18.62
C SER A 476 -41.35 -27.80 19.88
N GLU A 477 -40.39 -28.12 20.74
CA GLU A 477 -40.13 -27.37 21.96
C GLU A 477 -39.57 -25.97 21.65
N ALA A 478 -38.64 -25.86 20.68
CA ALA A 478 -38.12 -24.57 20.23
C ALA A 478 -39.19 -23.67 19.61
N GLU A 479 -40.11 -24.22 18.81
CA GLU A 479 -41.26 -23.47 18.28
C GLU A 479 -42.19 -22.97 19.40
N ASN A 480 -42.45 -23.80 20.41
CA ASN A 480 -43.25 -23.40 21.58
C ASN A 480 -42.59 -22.27 22.37
N PHE A 481 -41.28 -22.34 22.63
CA PHE A 481 -40.57 -21.24 23.27
C PHE A 481 -40.66 -19.97 22.45
N ARG A 482 -40.47 -20.03 21.12
CA ARG A 482 -40.55 -18.86 20.24
C ARG A 482 -41.90 -18.14 20.30
N LEU A 483 -43.01 -18.84 20.49
CA LEU A 483 -44.34 -18.23 20.60
C LEU A 483 -44.58 -17.54 21.95
N ASN A 484 -43.80 -17.92 22.97
CA ASN A 484 -43.94 -17.45 24.34
C ASN A 484 -42.89 -16.38 24.73
N PHE A 485 -41.95 -16.06 23.83
CA PHE A 485 -41.01 -14.94 23.91
C PHE A 485 -41.45 -13.82 22.95
#